data_AF-A0A383EUT2-F1
#
_entry.id   AF-A0A383EUT2-F1
#
_cell.length_a   1.000
_cell.length_b   1.000
_cell.length_c   1.000
_cell.angle_alpha   90.00
_cell.angle_beta   90.00
_cell.angle_gamma   90.00
#
_symmetry.space_group_name_H-M   'P 1'
#
loop_
_entity.id
_entity.type
_entity.pdbx_description
1 polymer ?
#
loop_
_entity_poly.entity_id
_entity_poly.type
_entity_poly.pdbx_seq_one_letter_code
_entity_poly.pdbx_strand_id
1 'polypeptide(L)' 'VVYDELIDRVGLGDIRDKVLAGERLQADDGLRLYACDEFPILGYLANIVRERKNGAATYYVRNQHI' A
#
# COMPACT_ATOMS: atom_id res chain seq x y z
N VAL A 1 15.41 -1.78 5.04
CA VAL A 1 15.29 -1.78 3.56
C VAL A 1 15.21 -0.33 3.12
N VAL A 2 15.67 0.05 1.91
CA VAL A 2 15.74 1.46 1.45
C VAL A 2 14.46 2.28 1.70
N TYR A 3 13.30 1.62 1.69
CA TYR A 3 12.02 2.27 1.93
C TYR A 3 11.70 2.58 3.40
N ASP A 4 12.33 1.96 4.40
CA ASP A 4 11.96 2.13 5.82
C ASP A 4 12.24 3.56 6.31
N GLU A 5 13.47 4.05 6.07
CA GLU A 5 13.86 5.43 6.45
C GLU A 5 13.03 6.47 5.69
N LEU A 6 12.69 6.17 4.44
CA LEU A 6 11.92 7.05 3.58
C LEU A 6 10.45 7.12 4.02
N ILE A 7 9.86 5.99 4.41
CA ILE A 7 8.53 5.89 5.01
C ILE A 7 8.46 6.68 6.32
N ASP A 8 9.47 6.55 7.18
CA ASP A 8 9.51 7.27 8.46
C ASP A 8 9.64 8.78 8.22
N ARG A 9 10.44 9.20 7.23
CA ARG A 9 10.59 10.61 6.83
C ARG A 9 9.29 11.25 6.36
N VAL A 10 8.42 10.51 5.66
CA VAL A 10 7.11 11.02 5.23
C VAL A 10 6.03 10.82 6.30
N GLY A 11 6.41 10.35 7.48
CA GLY A 11 5.50 10.17 8.60
C GLY A 11 4.45 9.10 8.34
N LEU A 12 4.79 7.99 7.66
CA LEU A 12 3.92 6.84 7.44
C LEU A 12 4.39 5.56 8.15
N GLY A 13 5.34 5.68 9.09
CA GLY A 13 5.93 4.54 9.81
C GLY A 13 4.93 3.66 10.54
N ASP A 14 3.96 4.26 11.24
CA ASP A 14 2.88 3.53 11.91
C ASP A 14 1.93 2.84 10.92
N ILE A 15 1.70 3.44 9.75
CA ILE A 15 0.90 2.83 8.68
C ILE A 15 1.64 1.64 8.06
N ARG A 16 2.96 1.73 7.89
CA ARG A 16 3.80 0.58 7.49
C ARG A 16 3.64 -0.55 8.50
N ASP A 17 3.71 -0.27 9.79
CA ASP A 17 3.62 -1.29 10.83
C ASP A 17 2.26 -2.00 10.80
N LYS A 18 1.16 -1.24 10.67
CA LYS A 18 -0.20 -1.80 10.46
C LYS A 18 -0.27 -2.67 9.19
N VAL A 19 0.31 -2.20 8.08
CA VAL A 19 0.35 -2.94 6.80
C VAL A 19 1.12 -4.27 6.96
N LEU A 20 2.28 -4.24 7.61
CA LEU A 20 3.09 -5.42 7.89
C LEU A 20 2.36 -6.41 8.81
N ALA A 21 1.68 -5.91 9.85
CA ALA A 21 0.84 -6.69 10.75
C ALA A 21 -0.44 -7.23 10.09
N GLY A 22 -0.84 -6.68 8.93
CA GLY A 22 -2.09 -7.05 8.25
C GLY A 22 -3.33 -6.46 8.90
N GLU A 23 -3.17 -5.37 9.65
CA GLU A 23 -4.24 -4.67 10.33
C GLU A 23 -5.02 -3.77 9.36
N ARG A 24 -6.30 -3.56 9.69
CA ARG A 24 -7.17 -2.67 8.92
C ARG A 24 -6.83 -1.21 9.25
N LEU A 25 -6.49 -0.45 8.21
CA LEU A 25 -6.33 0.99 8.28
C LEU A 25 -7.66 1.71 8.58
N GLN A 26 -7.58 2.81 9.31
CA GLN A 26 -8.71 3.67 9.66
C GLN A 26 -8.86 4.83 8.67
N ALA A 27 -9.93 5.62 8.81
CA ALA A 27 -10.19 6.76 7.93
C ALA A 27 -9.05 7.79 7.93
N ASP A 28 -8.50 8.10 9.11
CA ASP A 28 -7.40 9.08 9.26
C ASP A 28 -6.10 8.59 8.62
N ASP A 29 -5.84 7.27 8.64
CA ASP A 29 -4.72 6.67 7.91
C ASP A 29 -4.90 6.90 6.40
N GLY A 30 -6.13 6.75 5.89
CA GLY A 30 -6.48 7.04 4.51
C GLY A 30 -6.22 8.50 4.12
N LEU A 31 -6.61 9.46 4.96
CA LEU A 31 -6.34 10.89 4.73
C LEU A 31 -4.84 11.18 4.63
N ARG A 32 -4.03 10.56 5.49
CA ARG A 32 -2.56 10.70 5.46
C ARG A 32 -1.95 10.10 4.20
N LEU A 33 -2.47 8.96 3.74
CA LEU A 33 -2.04 8.36 2.47
C LEU A 33 -2.40 9.25 1.27
N TYR A 34 -3.58 9.87 1.27
CA TYR A 34 -3.99 10.82 0.22
C TYR A 34 -3.16 12.10 0.20
N ALA A 35 -2.67 12.55 1.36
CA ALA A 35 -1.84 13.74 1.47
C ALA A 35 -0.34 13.48 1.17
N CYS A 36 0.06 12.23 0.94
CA CYS A 36 1.44 11.87 0.66
C CYS A 36 1.75 12.01 -0.84
N ASP A 37 2.67 12.92 -1.19
CA ASP A 37 3.09 13.16 -2.58
C ASP A 37 4.16 12.16 -3.08
N GLU A 38 4.69 11.31 -2.20
CA GLU A 38 5.77 10.37 -2.50
C GLU A 38 5.22 9.05 -3.05
N PHE A 39 4.83 9.07 -4.32
CA PHE A 39 4.20 7.93 -5.02
C PHE A 39 4.94 6.59 -4.87
N PRO A 40 6.30 6.51 -4.93
CA PRO A 40 7.01 5.24 -4.76
C PRO A 40 6.75 4.59 -3.39
N ILE A 41 6.56 5.37 -2.33
CA ILE A 41 6.28 4.86 -0.98
C ILE A 41 4.88 4.25 -0.93
N LEU A 42 3.90 4.96 -1.49
CA LEU A 42 2.53 4.47 -1.57
C LEU A 42 2.45 3.17 -2.37
N GLY A 43 3.15 3.11 -3.51
CA GLY A 43 3.26 1.91 -4.33
C GLY A 43 3.88 0.73 -3.58
N TYR A 44 4.96 0.97 -2.82
CA TYR A 44 5.61 -0.05 -2.01
C TYR A 44 4.66 -0.62 -0.93
N LEU A 45 4.00 0.23 -0.15
CA LEU A 45 3.05 -0.19 0.89
C LEU A 45 1.87 -0.98 0.29
N ALA A 46 1.33 -0.52 -0.84
CA ALA A 46 0.26 -1.21 -1.55
C ALA A 46 0.72 -2.57 -2.09
N ASN A 47 1.96 -2.67 -2.59
CA ASN A 47 2.50 -3.90 -3.15
C ASN A 47 2.64 -5.00 -2.09
N ILE A 48 3.05 -4.67 -0.86
CA ILE A 48 3.10 -5.63 0.26
C ILE A 48 1.76 -6.34 0.43
N VAL A 49 0.67 -5.57 0.46
CA VAL A 49 -0.69 -6.11 0.63
C VAL A 49 -1.14 -6.90 -0.62
N ARG A 50 -0.81 -6.40 -1.82
CA ARG A 50 -1.12 -7.06 -3.10
C ARG A 50 -0.44 -8.42 -3.20
N GLU A 51 0.85 -8.52 -2.90
CA GLU A 51 1.62 -9.77 -2.97
C GLU A 51 1.16 -10.75 -1.90
N ARG A 52 0.84 -10.29 -0.68
CA ARG A 52 0.27 -11.14 0.36
C ARG A 52 -1.05 -11.79 -0.08
N LYS A 53 -1.90 -11.05 -0.81
CA LYS A 53 -3.22 -11.53 -1.26
C LYS A 53 -3.15 -12.37 -2.53
N ASN A 54 -2.27 -12.01 -3.46
CA ASN A 54 -2.32 -12.51 -4.84
C ASN A 54 -1.03 -13.19 -5.29
N GLY A 55 0.02 -13.21 -4.46
CA GLY A 55 1.36 -13.64 -4.87
C GLY A 55 1.82 -12.87 -6.11
N ALA A 56 2.35 -13.60 -7.09
CA ALA A 56 2.72 -13.08 -8.41
C ALA A 56 1.56 -13.11 -9.43
N ALA A 57 0.39 -13.64 -9.07
CA ALA A 57 -0.71 -13.80 -10.01
C ALA A 57 -1.33 -12.45 -10.39
N THR A 58 -1.75 -12.31 -11.65
CA THR A 58 -2.51 -11.15 -12.14
C THR A 58 -3.71 -11.69 -12.89
N TYR A 59 -4.91 -11.39 -12.39
CA TYR A 59 -6.16 -11.80 -13.00
C TYR A 59 -6.64 -10.76 -14.01
N TYR A 60 -7.31 -11.21 -15.07
CA TYR A 60 -7.92 -10.33 -16.07
C TYR A 60 -9.35 -10.82 -16.37
N VAL A 61 -10.20 -9.91 -16.82
CA VAL A 61 -11.60 -10.21 -17.17
C VAL A 61 -11.82 -9.91 -18.66
N ARG A 62 -12.42 -10.85 -19.39
CA ARG A 62 -12.87 -10.65 -20.77
C ARG A 62 -14.36 -10.33 -20.79
N ASN A 63 -14.69 -9.05 -20.82
CA ASN A 63 -16.07 -8.59 -20.97
C ASN A 63 -16.39 -8.43 -22.47
N GLN A 64 -17.45 -9.10 -22.94
CA GLN A 64 -17.95 -8.95 -24.30
C GLN A 64 -19.35 -8.35 -24.22
N HIS A 65 -19.52 -7.15 -24.79
CA HIS A 65 -20.83 -6.55 -25.02
C HIS A 65 -21.28 -6.97 -26.43
N ILE A 66 -22.49 -7.52 -26.56
CA ILE A 66 -23.10 -7.96 -27.82
C ILE A 66 -24.20 -6.97 -28.19
#